data_AF-V7CLJ0-F1
#
_entry.id   AF-V7CLJ0-F1
#
_cell.length_a   1.000
_cell.length_b   1.000
_cell.length_c   1.000
_cell.angle_alpha   90.00
_cell.angle_beta   90.00
_cell.angle_gamma   90.00
#
_symmetry.space_group_name_H-M   'P 1'
#
loop_
_entity.id
_entity.type
_entity.pdbx_description
1 polymer ?
#
loop_
_entity_poly.entity_id
_entity_poly.type
_entity_poly.pdbx_seq_one_letter_code
_entity_poly.pdbx_strand_id
1 'polypeptide(L)'
;MASSSTTEPNSETFSAKPFPLPPHIFHTPIPLKLDSENFLVWRQQVNATLRSLDLLYFLDGSCIPPRLISIEEDASPIVNSKYIQYDRQDQAILAWLLASMTAGVLT
;
A
#
# COMPACT_ATOMS: atom_id res chain seq x y z
N MET A 1 0.26 8.21 52.96
CA MET A 1 0.48 6.97 52.21
C MET A 1 0.59 7.35 50.75
N ALA A 2 1.81 7.32 50.19
CA ALA A 2 2.06 7.64 48.80
C ALA A 2 1.99 6.33 48.01
N SER A 3 1.09 6.26 47.01
CA SER A 3 1.00 5.12 46.11
C SER A 3 1.83 5.39 44.86
N SER A 4 2.68 4.42 44.56
CA SER A 4 3.73 4.42 43.57
C SER A 4 3.27 4.57 42.13
N SER A 5 4.09 5.29 41.37
CA SER A 5 4.13 5.32 39.91
C SER A 5 4.38 3.91 39.35
N THR A 6 3.63 3.51 38.32
CA THR A 6 4.04 2.47 37.38
C THR A 6 4.02 3.08 35.98
N THR A 7 5.21 3.24 35.43
CA THR A 7 5.49 3.57 34.04
C THR A 7 5.24 2.32 33.20
N GLU A 8 4.23 2.35 32.35
CA GLU A 8 4.07 1.42 31.22
C GLU A 8 4.63 2.13 29.98
N PRO A 9 5.71 1.62 29.36
CA PRO A 9 6.11 2.04 28.05
C PRO A 9 5.51 1.04 27.06
N ASN A 10 4.47 1.38 26.29
CA ASN A 10 4.33 0.67 25.03
C ASN A 10 3.46 1.31 23.98
N SER A 11 4.05 1.27 22.79
CA SER A 11 3.39 1.28 21.50
C SER A 11 2.73 2.60 21.16
N GLU A 12 3.55 3.55 20.72
CA GLU A 12 3.19 4.38 19.58
C GLU A 12 2.74 3.46 18.45
N THR A 13 1.46 3.12 18.50
CA THR A 13 0.74 2.53 17.38
C THR A 13 0.79 3.63 16.34
N PHE A 14 1.77 3.53 15.43
CA PHE A 14 1.70 4.22 14.15
C PHE A 14 0.35 3.85 13.58
N SER A 15 -0.61 4.75 13.78
CA SER A 15 -1.95 4.65 13.28
C SER A 15 -1.81 4.85 11.78
N ALA A 16 -1.36 3.79 11.10
CA ALA A 16 -1.54 3.60 9.68
C ALA A 16 -3.04 3.50 9.48
N LYS A 17 -3.71 4.66 9.47
CA LYS A 17 -5.08 4.78 9.03
C LYS A 17 -5.03 4.26 7.59
N PRO A 18 -5.70 3.14 7.28
CA PRO A 18 -5.90 2.77 5.89
C PRO A 18 -6.94 3.77 5.39
N PHE A 19 -6.46 4.93 4.92
CA PHE A 19 -7.35 5.89 4.30
C PHE A 19 -7.94 5.19 3.08
N PRO A 20 -9.28 5.07 2.97
CA PRO A 20 -9.87 4.50 1.78
C PRO A 20 -9.55 5.45 0.64
N LEU A 21 -8.61 5.03 -0.22
CA LEU A 21 -8.19 5.82 -1.37
C LEU A 21 -9.42 6.19 -2.20
N PRO A 22 -9.66 7.48 -2.43
CA PRO A 22 -10.70 7.89 -3.34
C PRO A 22 -10.51 7.22 -4.71
N PRO A 23 -11.60 6.70 -5.33
CA PRO A 23 -11.51 5.93 -6.58
C PRO A 23 -10.92 6.73 -7.75
N HIS A 24 -10.87 8.06 -7.65
CA HIS A 24 -10.37 8.95 -8.69
C HIS A 24 -8.84 9.15 -8.69
N ILE A 25 -8.11 8.66 -7.69
CA ILE A 25 -6.65 8.85 -7.62
C ILE A 25 -5.93 8.18 -8.80
N PHE A 26 -6.36 6.99 -9.21
CA PHE A 26 -5.74 6.26 -10.33
C PHE A 26 -6.05 6.86 -11.70
N HIS A 27 -6.87 7.91 -11.76
CA HIS A 27 -7.13 8.65 -13.00
C HIS A 27 -6.08 9.74 -13.25
N THR A 28 -5.14 10.00 -12.34
CA THR A 28 -4.02 10.91 -12.62
C THR A 28 -3.08 10.23 -13.63
N PRO A 29 -3.02 10.69 -14.89
CA PRO A 29 -2.15 10.09 -15.88
C PRO A 29 -0.70 10.38 -15.50
N ILE A 30 0.17 9.37 -15.51
CA ILE A 30 1.61 9.62 -15.52
C ILE A 30 1.92 10.20 -16.90
N PRO A 31 2.45 11.44 -16.99
CA PRO A 31 2.66 12.10 -18.27
C PRO A 31 3.74 11.42 -19.11
N LEU A 32 4.64 10.67 -18.48
CA LEU A 32 5.73 9.95 -19.12
C LEU A 32 5.49 8.44 -19.03
N LYS A 33 5.37 7.76 -20.18
CA LYS A 33 5.38 6.30 -20.20
C LYS A 33 6.81 5.77 -20.13
N LEU A 34 7.05 4.73 -19.33
CA LEU A 34 8.34 4.06 -19.24
C LEU A 34 8.74 3.49 -20.60
N ASP A 35 9.93 3.88 -21.06
CA ASP A 35 10.62 3.31 -22.20
C ASP A 35 12.03 2.85 -21.78
N SER A 36 12.82 2.33 -22.73
CA SER A 36 14.17 1.81 -22.46
C SER A 36 15.19 2.86 -22.04
N GLU A 37 14.89 4.14 -22.21
CA GLU A 37 15.84 5.25 -22.02
C GLU A 37 15.49 6.14 -20.82
N ASN A 38 14.24 6.06 -20.34
CA ASN A 38 13.71 7.05 -19.39
C ASN A 38 13.44 6.51 -17.96
N PHE A 39 13.92 5.30 -17.63
CA PHE A 39 13.64 4.64 -16.35
C PHE A 39 13.88 5.52 -15.11
N LEU A 40 14.98 6.26 -15.06
CA LEU A 40 15.30 7.11 -13.89
C LEU A 40 14.26 8.23 -13.70
N VAL A 41 13.86 8.88 -14.80
CA VAL A 41 12.87 9.97 -14.78
C VAL A 41 11.50 9.42 -14.45
N TRP A 42 11.11 8.31 -15.09
CA TRP A 42 9.85 7.60 -14.80
C TRP A 42 9.78 7.20 -13.32
N ARG A 43 10.84 6.58 -12.78
CA ARG A 43 10.91 6.16 -11.38
C ARG A 43 10.77 7.34 -10.44
N GLN A 44 11.38 8.49 -10.74
CA GLN A 44 11.26 9.69 -9.93
C GLN A 44 9.83 10.21 -9.90
N GLN A 45 9.14 10.23 -11.05
CA GLN A 45 7.73 10.63 -11.14
C GLN A 45 6.83 9.68 -10.36
N VAL A 46 6.97 8.36 -10.57
CA VAL A 46 6.22 7.34 -9.83
C VAL A 46 6.40 7.52 -8.31
N ASN A 47 7.64 7.69 -7.86
CA ASN A 47 7.95 7.89 -6.44
C ASN A 47 7.35 9.20 -5.89
N ALA A 48 7.38 10.29 -6.65
CA ALA A 48 6.78 11.56 -6.24
C ALA A 48 5.26 11.44 -6.13
N THR A 49 4.60 10.81 -7.11
CA THR A 49 3.16 10.58 -7.11
C THR A 49 2.74 9.69 -5.94
N LEU A 50 3.40 8.53 -5.75
CA LEU A 50 3.08 7.64 -4.63
C LEU A 50 3.31 8.31 -3.27
N ARG A 51 4.34 9.15 -3.12
CA ARG A 51 4.52 9.94 -1.89
C ARG A 51 3.42 10.97 -1.67
N SER A 52 2.97 11.67 -2.71
CA SER A 52 1.90 12.67 -2.59
C SER A 52 0.54 12.07 -2.21
N LEU A 53 0.37 10.76 -2.43
CA LEU A 53 -0.85 10.02 -2.16
C LEU A 53 -0.73 9.14 -0.90
N ASP A 54 0.38 9.26 -0.17
CA ASP A 54 0.75 8.38 0.95
C ASP A 54 0.71 6.89 0.58
N LEU A 55 0.96 6.53 -0.67
CA LEU A 55 0.90 5.14 -1.19
C LEU A 55 2.23 4.40 -1.17
N LEU A 56 3.30 5.06 -0.70
CA LEU A 56 4.64 4.47 -0.77
C LEU A 56 4.74 3.15 0.02
N TYR A 57 3.88 2.96 1.03
CA TYR A 57 3.83 1.73 1.84
C TYR A 57 3.34 0.48 1.09
N PHE A 58 2.77 0.64 -0.11
CA PHE A 58 2.45 -0.50 -0.98
C PHE A 58 3.70 -1.04 -1.68
N LEU A 59 4.73 -0.22 -1.88
CA LEU A 59 5.98 -0.67 -2.50
C LEU A 59 6.93 -1.34 -1.52
N ASP A 60 6.89 -0.95 -0.24
CA ASP A 60 7.78 -1.49 0.79
C ASP A 60 7.19 -2.70 1.52
N GLY A 61 5.87 -2.91 1.43
CA GLY A 61 5.17 -4.00 2.12
C GLY A 61 5.10 -3.82 3.63
N SER A 62 5.39 -2.64 4.17
CA SER A 62 5.46 -2.38 5.61
C SER A 62 4.11 -2.52 6.32
N CYS A 63 3.00 -2.39 5.58
CA CYS A 63 1.64 -2.33 6.14
C CYS A 63 0.68 -3.37 5.53
N ILE A 64 1.14 -4.61 5.30
CA ILE A 64 0.31 -5.70 4.77
C ILE A 64 -0.57 -6.28 5.89
N PRO A 65 -1.91 -6.25 5.78
CA PRO A 65 -2.79 -6.89 6.76
C PRO A 65 -2.66 -8.42 6.69
N PRO A 66 -2.87 -9.15 7.80
CA PRO A 66 -2.95 -10.61 7.77
C PRO A 66 -4.10 -11.07 6.87
N ARG A 67 -3.87 -12.06 6.01
CA ARG A 67 -4.88 -12.61 5.11
C ARG A 67 -6.05 -13.28 5.85
N LEU A 68 -5.75 -13.94 6.97
CA LEU A 68 -6.71 -14.67 7.79
C LEU A 68 -6.76 -14.07 9.20
N ILE A 69 -7.96 -14.00 9.78
CA ILE A 69 -8.18 -13.48 11.15
C ILE A 69 -8.16 -14.62 12.18
N SER A 70 -8.62 -15.82 11.80
CA SER A 70 -8.63 -17.00 12.66
C SER A 70 -8.10 -18.23 11.91
N ILE A 71 -7.24 -18.97 12.60
CA ILE A 71 -6.83 -20.34 12.27
C ILE A 71 -7.23 -21.16 13.49
N GLU A 72 -8.54 -21.29 13.75
CA GLU A 72 -8.99 -22.28 14.73
C GLU A 72 -9.07 -23.61 13.99
N GLU A 73 -8.48 -24.67 14.57
CA GLU A 73 -8.28 -25.97 13.91
C GLU A 73 -9.59 -26.65 13.45
N ASP A 74 -10.75 -26.20 13.98
CA ASP A 74 -12.09 -26.71 13.66
C ASP A 74 -13.02 -25.69 12.98
N ALA A 75 -12.54 -24.48 12.63
CA ALA A 75 -13.36 -23.45 11.99
C ALA A 75 -12.90 -23.13 10.57
N SER A 76 -13.86 -22.89 9.66
CA SER A 76 -13.57 -22.42 8.31
C SER A 76 -12.81 -21.08 8.34
N PRO A 77 -11.71 -20.93 7.58
CA PRO A 77 -10.83 -19.77 7.67
C PRO A 77 -11.58 -18.48 7.34
N ILE A 78 -11.54 -17.51 8.26
CA ILE A 78 -12.18 -16.20 8.07
C ILE A 78 -11.19 -15.25 7.40
N VAL A 79 -11.50 -14.85 6.18
CA VAL A 79 -10.70 -13.88 5.41
C VAL A 79 -10.83 -12.50 6.03
N ASN A 80 -9.70 -11.82 6.19
CA ASN A 80 -9.67 -10.47 6.71
C ASN A 80 -10.21 -9.47 5.68
N SER A 81 -11.28 -8.75 6.03
CA SER A 81 -11.83 -7.69 5.18
C SER A 81 -10.82 -6.58 4.88
N LYS A 82 -9.91 -6.29 5.83
CA LYS A 82 -8.81 -5.34 5.62
C LYS A 82 -7.80 -5.84 4.59
N TYR A 83 -7.55 -7.15 4.54
CA TYR A 83 -6.70 -7.76 3.51
C TYR A 83 -7.34 -7.62 2.13
N ILE A 84 -8.65 -7.88 2.00
CA ILE A 84 -9.36 -7.71 0.73
C ILE A 84 -9.28 -6.25 0.24
N GLN A 85 -9.41 -5.27 1.14
CA GLN A 85 -9.28 -3.87 0.79
C GLN A 85 -7.85 -3.51 0.36
N TYR A 86 -6.85 -3.98 1.11
CA TYR A 86 -5.43 -3.82 0.75
C TYR A 86 -5.14 -4.42 -0.63
N ASP A 87 -5.57 -5.66 -0.88
CA ASP A 87 -5.35 -6.40 -2.11
C ASP A 87 -5.95 -5.67 -3.33
N ARG A 88 -7.15 -5.10 -3.19
CA ARG A 88 -7.75 -4.27 -4.24
C ARG A 88 -6.94 -3.01 -4.55
N GLN A 89 -6.42 -2.35 -3.53
CA GLN A 89 -5.62 -1.13 -3.70
C GLN A 89 -4.25 -1.46 -4.31
N ASP A 90 -3.62 -2.54 -3.86
CA ASP A 90 -2.37 -3.07 -4.40
C ASP A 90 -2.50 -3.39 -5.91
N GLN A 91 -3.55 -4.12 -6.30
CA GLN A 91 -3.82 -4.44 -7.70
C GLN A 91 -4.13 -3.19 -8.55
N ALA A 92 -4.77 -2.17 -7.96
CA ALA A 92 -5.01 -0.91 -8.67
C ALA A 92 -3.70 -0.13 -8.92
N ILE A 93 -2.79 -0.11 -7.95
CA ILE A 93 -1.44 0.47 -8.09
C ILE A 93 -0.66 -0.29 -9.18
N LEU A 94 -0.71 -1.62 -9.17
CA LEU A 94 -0.08 -2.44 -10.20
C LEU A 94 -0.63 -2.12 -11.59
N ALA A 95 -1.95 -2.09 -11.75
CA ALA A 95 -2.58 -1.75 -13.03
C ALA A 95 -2.19 -0.34 -13.50
N TRP A 96 -2.10 0.63 -12.60
CA TRP A 96 -1.66 1.99 -12.89
C TRP A 96 -0.18 2.05 -13.31
N LEU A 97 0.70 1.32 -12.62
CA LEU A 97 2.11 1.20 -12.99
C LEU A 97 2.25 0.58 -14.38
N LEU A 98 1.56 -0.52 -14.67
CA LEU A 98 1.57 -1.16 -15.98
C LEU A 98 1.06 -0.23 -17.09
N ALA A 99 -0.01 0.52 -16.83
CA ALA A 99 -0.54 1.51 -17.78
C ALA A 99 0.45 2.65 -18.08
N SER A 100 1.36 2.91 -17.15
CA SER A 100 2.45 3.88 -17.32
C SER A 100 3.66 3.32 -18.05
N MET A 101 3.64 2.08 -18.55
CA MET A 101 4.75 1.50 -19.31
C MET A 101 4.41 1.44 -20.80
N THR A 102 5.42 1.52 -21.66
CA THR A 102 5.26 1.25 -23.09
C THR A 102 5.20 -0.25 -23.36
N ALA A 103 4.54 -0.66 -24.46
CA ALA A 103 4.42 -2.07 -24.83
C ALA A 103 5.79 -2.76 -24.95
N GLY A 104 6.82 -2.06 -25.48
CA GLY A 104 8.16 -2.61 -25.64
C GLY A 104 8.91 -2.91 -24.33
N VAL A 105 8.42 -2.42 -23.18
CA VAL A 105 8.95 -2.79 -21.86
C VAL A 105 8.15 -3.96 -21.25
N LEU A 106 6.93 -4.20 -21.72
CA LEU A 106 6.03 -5.25 -21.23
C LEU A 106 6.14 -6.58 -22.01
N THR A 107 6.76 -6.57 -23.20
CA THR A 107 6.93 -7.71 -24.11
C THR A 107 8.38 -8.13 -24.22
#